data_AF-A0A941CEZ4-F1
#
_entry.id   AF-A0A941CEZ4-F1
#
_cell.length_a   1.000
_cell.length_b   1.000
_cell.length_c   1.000
_cell.angle_alpha   90.00
_cell.angle_beta   90.00
_cell.angle_gamma   90.00
#
_symmetry.space_group_name_H-M   'P 1'
#
loop_
_entity.id
_entity.type
_entity.pdbx_description
1 polymer ?
#
loop_
_entity_poly.entity_id
_entity_poly.type
_entity_poly.pdbx_seq_one_letter_code
_entity_poly.pdbx_strand_id
1 'polypeptide(L)'
;MDTPKDVKKFDNQKIEEFQADDAFNYTEYEEPDNAWTRLKKWFGQIITKFIKWLFGVDEVSGFWLVVLQILPYLIVIGVIFLLIWLFMKVNPSDMLFEKQKAPQVELTEDEDIIQNQDIQQLIQQALQNKNYRLAIRYYYLFVLKKLSDQEIIAWESQKTNMDYIKELSDDSLKNQFKVITRLYDFIWYGSFEVDENSYQQAEKEFKSMTNTIQS
;
A
#
# COMPACT_ATOMS: atom_id res chain seq x y z
N MET A 1 20.78 94.22 -18.11
CA MET A 1 20.29 93.97 -16.73
C MET A 1 19.43 92.73 -16.81
N ASP A 2 19.90 91.62 -16.23
CA ASP A 2 19.18 90.34 -16.18
C ASP A 2 18.14 90.40 -15.06
N THR A 3 16.86 90.19 -15.39
CA THR A 3 15.78 90.03 -14.41
C THR A 3 15.85 88.64 -13.77
N PRO A 4 15.79 88.52 -12.44
CA PRO A 4 15.92 87.23 -11.77
C PRO A 4 14.67 86.37 -12.00
N LYS A 5 14.86 85.14 -12.49
CA LYS A 5 13.80 84.13 -12.58
C LYS A 5 13.51 83.59 -11.19
N ASP A 6 12.29 83.81 -10.72
CA ASP A 6 11.79 83.25 -9.47
C ASP A 6 11.56 81.74 -9.62
N VAL A 7 12.37 80.95 -8.94
CA VAL A 7 12.28 79.48 -8.99
C VAL A 7 11.31 79.05 -7.90
N LYS A 8 10.13 78.56 -8.31
CA LYS A 8 9.14 77.99 -7.39
C LYS A 8 9.79 76.87 -6.58
N LYS A 9 9.82 77.03 -5.26
CA LYS A 9 10.27 76.00 -4.32
C LYS A 9 9.13 75.03 -4.06
N PHE A 10 9.45 73.75 -3.95
CA PHE A 10 8.47 72.74 -3.56
C PHE A 10 8.05 72.94 -2.11
N ASP A 11 6.78 72.68 -1.83
CA ASP A 11 6.24 72.69 -0.48
C ASP A 11 6.58 71.37 0.20
N ASN A 12 7.50 71.44 1.17
CA ASN A 12 7.99 70.27 1.88
C ASN A 12 6.87 69.56 2.66
N GLN A 13 5.84 70.28 3.11
CA GLN A 13 4.72 69.66 3.84
C GLN A 13 3.89 68.76 2.93
N LYS A 14 3.66 69.19 1.68
CA LYS A 14 2.97 68.36 0.69
C LYS A 14 3.79 67.15 0.26
N ILE A 15 5.12 67.30 0.19
CA ILE A 15 5.99 66.15 -0.11
C ILE A 15 5.87 65.10 0.99
N GLU A 16 5.88 65.52 2.25
CA GLU A 16 5.73 64.63 3.39
C GLU A 16 4.34 63.95 3.42
N GLU A 17 3.29 64.71 3.09
CA GLU A 17 1.93 64.19 2.92
C GLU A 17 1.85 63.12 1.81
N PHE A 18 2.46 63.36 0.65
CA PHE A 18 2.48 62.39 -0.45
C PHE A 18 3.37 61.16 -0.18
N GLN A 19 4.41 61.29 0.65
CA GLN A 19 5.24 60.15 1.06
C GLN A 19 4.52 59.25 2.08
N ALA A 20 3.58 59.81 2.84
CA ALA A 20 2.78 59.07 3.83
C ALA A 20 1.51 58.44 3.24
N ASP A 21 1.17 58.73 1.99
CA ASP A 21 -0.01 58.20 1.32
C ASP A 21 0.28 56.83 0.69
N ASP A 22 -0.42 55.81 1.19
CA ASP A 22 -0.33 54.41 0.72
C ASP A 22 -0.61 54.26 -0.79
N ALA A 23 -1.39 55.18 -1.39
CA ALA A 23 -1.67 55.19 -2.83
C ALA A 23 -0.42 55.44 -3.69
N PHE A 24 0.66 55.98 -3.11
CA PHE A 24 1.92 56.29 -3.79
C PHE A 24 3.08 55.35 -3.35
N ASN A 25 2.77 54.23 -2.70
CA ASN A 25 3.76 53.22 -2.34
C ASN A 25 4.06 52.29 -3.52
N TYR A 26 5.03 52.66 -4.36
CA TYR A 26 5.49 51.89 -5.53
C TYR A 26 6.53 50.80 -5.18
N THR A 27 6.47 50.21 -3.98
CA THR A 27 7.32 49.05 -3.68
C THR A 27 6.79 47.83 -4.42
N GLU A 28 7.63 47.18 -5.23
CA GLU A 28 7.28 45.88 -5.81
C GLU A 28 7.03 44.90 -4.66
N TYR A 29 5.87 44.25 -4.66
CA TYR A 29 5.55 43.21 -3.70
C TYR A 29 6.52 42.04 -3.89
N GLU A 30 7.56 41.96 -3.06
CA GLU A 30 8.37 40.76 -2.97
C GLU A 30 7.59 39.69 -2.19
N GLU A 31 7.24 38.58 -2.85
CA GLU A 31 6.61 37.45 -2.17
C GLU A 31 7.44 37.07 -0.93
N PRO A 32 6.85 37.00 0.27
CA PRO A 32 7.59 36.78 1.50
C PRO A 32 8.37 35.46 1.40
N ASP A 33 9.68 35.57 1.62
CA ASP A 33 10.61 34.45 1.45
C ASP A 33 10.34 33.38 2.50
N ASN A 34 9.56 32.37 2.11
CA ASN A 34 9.14 31.28 2.96
C ASN A 34 9.94 30.01 2.63
N ALA A 35 9.96 29.05 3.57
CA ALA A 35 10.69 27.79 3.41
C ALA A 35 10.29 27.02 2.14
N TRP A 36 9.03 27.16 1.71
CA TRP A 36 8.49 26.52 0.51
C TRP A 36 8.99 27.16 -0.80
N THR A 37 9.08 28.48 -0.84
CA THR A 37 9.62 29.26 -1.95
C THR A 37 11.10 28.96 -2.13
N ARG A 38 11.85 28.83 -1.02
CA ARG A 38 13.27 28.41 -1.05
C ARG A 38 13.44 26.99 -1.58
N LEU A 39 12.60 26.05 -1.14
CA LEU A 39 12.63 24.67 -1.64
C LEU A 39 12.32 24.61 -3.14
N LYS A 40 11.28 25.30 -3.60
CA LYS A 40 10.92 25.37 -5.02
C LYS A 40 12.01 26.01 -5.88
N LYS A 41 12.60 27.11 -5.40
CA LYS A 41 13.72 27.79 -6.09
C LYS A 41 14.94 26.87 -6.18
N TRP A 42 15.32 26.21 -5.08
CA TRP A 42 16.43 25.25 -5.06
C TRP A 42 16.17 24.05 -5.98
N PHE A 43 14.97 23.47 -5.94
CA PHE A 43 14.61 22.34 -6.80
C PHE A 43 14.60 22.73 -8.28
N GLY A 44 14.03 23.89 -8.62
CA GLY A 44 14.08 24.44 -9.97
C GLY A 44 15.52 24.67 -10.45
N GLN A 45 16.41 25.13 -9.58
CA GLN A 45 17.84 25.26 -9.88
C GLN A 45 18.54 23.91 -10.11
N ILE A 46 18.15 22.86 -9.38
CA ILE A 46 18.68 21.51 -9.61
C ILE A 46 18.20 20.97 -10.95
N ILE A 47 16.91 21.11 -11.26
CA ILE A 47 16.34 20.63 -12.52
C ILE A 47 16.94 21.38 -13.71
N THR A 48 17.04 22.70 -13.63
CA THR A 48 17.64 23.51 -14.71
C THR A 48 19.12 23.19 -14.90
N LYS A 49 19.89 22.98 -13.82
CA LYS A 49 21.30 22.52 -13.93
C LYS A 49 21.40 21.12 -14.51
N PHE A 50 20.53 20.20 -14.11
CA PHE A 50 20.51 18.84 -14.65
C PHE A 50 20.14 18.82 -16.12
N ILE A 51 19.12 19.58 -16.54
CA ILE A 51 18.73 19.74 -17.95
C ILE A 51 19.85 20.40 -18.74
N LYS A 52 20.45 21.48 -18.23
CA LYS A 52 21.60 22.12 -18.90
C LYS A 52 22.82 21.21 -18.96
N TRP A 53 23.05 20.35 -17.97
CA TRP A 53 24.12 19.35 -18.03
C TRP A 53 23.81 18.21 -19.01
N LEU A 54 22.54 17.80 -19.11
CA LEU A 54 22.09 16.71 -19.99
C LEU A 54 22.03 17.13 -21.47
N PHE A 55 21.66 18.39 -21.74
CA PHE A 55 21.42 18.92 -23.09
C PHE A 55 22.39 20.04 -23.50
N GLY A 56 23.24 20.52 -22.60
CA GLY A 56 24.16 21.64 -22.83
C GLY A 56 25.42 21.19 -23.56
N VAL A 57 25.26 20.99 -24.85
CA VAL A 57 26.36 20.74 -25.76
C VAL A 57 26.47 21.93 -26.71
N ASP A 58 27.37 22.84 -26.36
CA ASP A 58 27.53 24.08 -27.11
C ASP A 58 28.27 23.85 -28.44
N GLU A 59 29.01 22.74 -28.62
CA GLU A 59 29.52 22.30 -29.93
C GLU A 59 29.67 20.77 -30.01
N VAL A 60 28.64 20.06 -30.46
CA VAL A 60 28.81 18.71 -31.06
C VAL A 60 28.34 18.77 -32.48
N SER A 61 29.20 18.42 -33.41
CA SER A 61 28.84 18.22 -34.80
C SER A 61 28.87 16.72 -35.13
N GLY A 62 27.92 16.29 -35.98
CA GLY A 62 27.86 14.92 -36.50
C GLY A 62 27.10 13.93 -35.61
N PHE A 63 27.57 12.68 -35.60
CA PHE A 63 26.92 11.50 -35.01
C PHE A 63 26.47 11.69 -33.54
N TRP A 64 27.25 12.42 -32.74
CA TRP A 64 26.95 12.65 -31.32
C TRP A 64 25.69 13.49 -31.07
N LEU A 65 25.28 14.37 -32.00
CA LEU A 65 23.99 15.06 -31.91
C LEU A 65 22.81 14.08 -31.97
N VAL A 66 22.88 13.14 -32.92
CA VAL A 66 21.82 12.13 -33.11
C VAL A 66 21.73 11.21 -31.89
N VAL A 67 22.87 10.80 -31.34
CA VAL A 67 22.91 9.96 -30.13
C VAL A 67 22.31 10.69 -28.93
N LEU A 68 22.72 11.94 -28.67
CA LEU A 68 22.22 12.71 -27.53
C LEU A 68 20.73 13.08 -27.66
N GLN A 69 20.24 13.27 -28.88
CA GLN A 69 18.82 13.49 -29.14
C GLN A 69 17.98 12.23 -28.85
N ILE A 70 18.48 11.03 -29.15
CA ILE A 70 17.73 9.76 -29.00
C ILE A 70 17.84 9.20 -27.57
N LEU A 71 18.96 9.43 -26.88
CA LEU A 71 19.25 8.94 -25.53
C LEU A 71 18.10 9.16 -24.50
N PRO A 72 17.49 10.35 -24.36
CA PRO A 72 16.43 10.56 -23.38
C PRO A 72 15.18 9.70 -23.66
N TYR A 73 14.85 9.48 -24.93
CA TYR A 73 13.73 8.62 -25.31
C TYR A 73 14.01 7.16 -24.95
N LEU A 74 15.25 6.68 -25.14
CA LEU A 74 15.65 5.34 -24.72
C LEU A 74 15.60 5.16 -23.20
N ILE A 75 15.99 6.18 -22.42
CA ILE A 75 15.90 6.15 -20.96
C ILE A 75 14.42 6.09 -20.54
N VAL A 76 13.55 6.91 -21.12
CA VAL A 76 12.10 6.88 -20.82
C VAL A 76 11.49 5.53 -21.16
N ILE A 77 11.79 4.98 -22.34
CA ILE A 77 11.34 3.63 -22.74
C ILE A 77 11.87 2.57 -21.76
N GLY A 78 13.13 2.67 -21.35
CA GLY A 78 13.73 1.77 -20.36
C GLY A 78 13.05 1.84 -19.00
N VAL A 79 12.71 3.04 -18.52
CA VAL A 79 11.97 3.24 -17.27
C VAL A 79 10.56 2.67 -17.39
N ILE A 80 9.84 2.92 -18.49
CA ILE A 80 8.50 2.35 -18.72
C ILE A 80 8.57 0.82 -18.75
N PHE A 81 9.54 0.26 -19.47
CA PHE A 81 9.76 -1.19 -19.51
C PHE A 81 10.07 -1.75 -18.11
N LEU A 82 10.93 -1.08 -17.34
CA LEU A 82 11.26 -1.48 -15.96
C LEU A 82 10.03 -1.44 -15.07
N LEU A 83 9.19 -0.40 -15.18
CA LEU A 83 7.94 -0.31 -14.43
C LEU A 83 7.00 -1.46 -14.79
N ILE A 84 6.77 -1.73 -16.08
CA ILE A 84 5.94 -2.85 -16.53
C ILE A 84 6.51 -4.17 -16.00
N TRP A 85 7.82 -4.39 -16.13
CA TRP A 85 8.49 -5.58 -15.63
C TRP A 85 8.35 -5.73 -14.11
N LEU A 86 8.47 -4.64 -13.36
CA LEU A 86 8.28 -4.61 -11.91
C LEU A 86 6.83 -4.96 -11.56
N PHE A 87 5.85 -4.38 -12.23
CA PHE A 87 4.44 -4.68 -12.02
C PHE A 87 4.08 -6.13 -12.39
N MET A 88 4.75 -6.72 -13.38
CA MET A 88 4.56 -8.13 -13.73
C MET A 88 5.21 -9.10 -12.73
N LYS A 89 6.30 -8.69 -12.07
CA LYS A 89 7.02 -9.52 -11.10
C LYS A 89 6.48 -9.37 -9.68
N VAL A 90 5.95 -8.20 -9.35
CA VAL A 90 5.37 -7.89 -8.05
C VAL A 90 3.88 -8.19 -8.12
N ASN A 91 3.48 -9.39 -7.69
CA ASN A 91 2.08 -9.65 -7.41
C ASN A 91 1.63 -8.69 -6.30
N PRO A 92 0.63 -7.83 -6.52
CA PRO A 92 0.14 -6.92 -5.48
C PRO A 92 -0.46 -7.66 -4.27
N SER A 93 -0.67 -8.98 -4.35
CA SER A 93 -1.01 -9.82 -3.21
C SER A 93 0.08 -9.83 -2.14
N ASP A 94 1.35 -9.93 -2.54
CA ASP A 94 2.42 -10.25 -1.59
C ASP A 94 2.84 -9.04 -0.74
N MET A 95 2.41 -7.83 -1.14
CA MET A 95 2.73 -6.58 -0.46
C MET A 95 1.52 -5.90 0.21
N LEU A 96 0.30 -6.38 -0.01
CA LEU A 96 -0.93 -5.72 0.45
C LEU A 96 -1.79 -6.54 1.43
N PHE A 97 -1.47 -7.81 1.69
CA PHE A 97 -2.21 -8.63 2.66
C PHE A 97 -1.68 -8.52 4.09
N GLU A 98 -1.63 -7.30 4.64
CA GLU A 98 -1.65 -7.12 6.10
C GLU A 98 -2.29 -5.79 6.54
N LYS A 99 -3.36 -5.36 5.86
CA LYS A 99 -4.36 -4.51 6.53
C LYS A 99 -5.31 -5.43 7.28
N GLN A 100 -5.17 -5.49 8.61
CA GLN A 100 -6.10 -6.18 9.49
C GLN A 100 -7.52 -5.71 9.14
N LYS A 101 -8.32 -6.56 8.49
CA LYS A 101 -9.73 -6.28 8.21
C LYS A 101 -10.45 -6.15 9.55
N ALA A 102 -11.47 -5.29 9.62
CA ALA A 102 -12.24 -5.15 10.84
C ALA A 102 -12.96 -6.49 11.18
N PRO A 103 -13.02 -6.91 12.46
CA PRO A 103 -13.57 -8.22 12.84
C PRO A 103 -14.99 -8.50 12.32
N GLN A 104 -15.83 -7.46 12.21
CA GLN A 104 -17.20 -7.61 11.70
C GLN A 104 -17.25 -8.01 10.22
N VAL A 105 -16.32 -7.49 9.40
CA VAL A 105 -16.24 -7.84 7.97
C VAL A 105 -15.73 -9.27 7.81
N GLU A 106 -14.81 -9.70 8.67
CA GLU A 106 -14.26 -11.05 8.70
C GLU A 106 -15.33 -12.11 9.02
N LEU A 107 -16.20 -11.83 10.01
CA LEU A 107 -17.32 -12.73 10.36
C LEU A 107 -18.33 -12.90 9.22
N THR A 108 -18.67 -11.81 8.53
CA THR A 108 -19.59 -11.87 7.39
C THR A 108 -18.97 -12.59 6.19
N GLU A 109 -17.67 -12.44 5.96
CA GLU A 109 -16.95 -13.20 4.92
C GLU A 109 -16.91 -14.70 5.23
N ASP A 110 -16.66 -15.09 6.49
CA ASP A 110 -16.62 -16.51 6.88
C ASP A 110 -17.97 -17.21 6.75
N GLU A 111 -19.06 -16.49 7.08
CA GLU A 111 -20.41 -17.00 6.92
C GLU A 111 -20.74 -17.30 5.45
N ASP A 112 -20.42 -16.38 4.55
CA ASP A 112 -20.63 -16.58 3.11
C ASP A 112 -19.77 -17.74 2.58
N ILE A 113 -18.51 -17.83 3.02
CA ILE A 113 -17.60 -18.91 2.61
C ILE A 113 -18.15 -20.28 3.03
N ILE A 114 -18.62 -20.41 4.28
CA ILE A 114 -19.13 -21.69 4.80
C ILE A 114 -20.45 -22.08 4.12
N GLN A 115 -21.37 -21.14 3.96
CA GLN A 115 -22.72 -21.44 3.44
C GLN A 115 -22.74 -21.60 1.91
N ASN A 116 -22.05 -20.71 1.18
CA ASN A 116 -22.31 -20.53 -0.26
C ASN A 116 -21.13 -20.90 -1.16
N GLN A 117 -19.90 -20.97 -0.63
CA GLN A 117 -18.70 -21.14 -1.45
C GLN A 117 -18.12 -22.56 -1.44
N ASP A 118 -17.39 -22.86 -2.51
CA ASP A 118 -16.58 -24.08 -2.61
C ASP A 118 -15.22 -23.85 -1.93
N ILE A 119 -15.15 -24.19 -0.65
CA ILE A 119 -13.95 -24.02 0.18
C ILE A 119 -12.76 -24.83 -0.37
N GLN A 120 -13.00 -25.96 -1.05
CA GLN A 120 -11.91 -26.75 -1.62
C GLN A 120 -11.24 -26.03 -2.78
N GLN A 121 -12.03 -25.35 -3.63
CA GLN A 121 -11.49 -24.49 -4.67
C GLN A 121 -10.70 -23.31 -4.09
N LEU A 122 -11.22 -22.67 -3.03
CA LEU A 122 -10.52 -21.58 -2.36
C LEU A 122 -9.16 -22.01 -1.80
N ILE A 123 -9.08 -23.20 -1.20
CA ILE A 123 -7.81 -23.79 -0.75
C ILE A 123 -6.85 -23.93 -1.94
N GLN A 124 -7.29 -24.51 -3.05
CA GLN A 124 -6.44 -24.70 -4.24
C GLN A 124 -5.94 -23.36 -4.80
N GLN A 125 -6.80 -22.36 -4.89
CA GLN A 125 -6.42 -21.01 -5.34
C GLN A 125 -5.41 -20.35 -4.41
N ALA A 126 -5.60 -20.46 -3.10
CA ALA A 126 -4.64 -19.94 -2.12
C ALA A 126 -3.26 -20.60 -2.27
N LEU A 127 -3.22 -21.92 -2.52
CA LEU A 127 -1.97 -22.65 -2.75
C LEU A 127 -1.28 -22.29 -4.07
N GLN A 128 -2.02 -22.12 -5.15
CA GLN A 128 -1.47 -21.66 -6.43
C GLN A 128 -0.81 -20.29 -6.31
N ASN A 129 -1.39 -19.42 -5.49
CA ASN A 129 -0.85 -18.10 -5.18
C ASN A 129 0.22 -18.11 -4.07
N LYS A 130 0.63 -19.30 -3.58
CA LYS A 130 1.57 -19.47 -2.45
C LYS A 130 1.16 -18.74 -1.17
N ASN A 131 -0.13 -18.46 -1.01
CA ASN A 131 -0.68 -17.86 0.20
C ASN A 131 -1.04 -18.97 1.20
N TYR A 132 -0.02 -19.52 1.83
CA TYR A 132 -0.17 -20.66 2.75
C TYR A 132 -1.00 -20.32 3.99
N ARG A 133 -0.89 -19.08 4.51
CA ARG A 133 -1.67 -18.62 5.66
C ARG A 133 -3.17 -18.62 5.33
N LEU A 134 -3.54 -18.13 4.15
CA LEU A 134 -4.93 -18.13 3.69
C LEU A 134 -5.43 -19.56 3.42
N ALA A 135 -4.59 -20.43 2.85
CA ALA A 135 -4.94 -21.83 2.65
C ALA A 135 -5.27 -22.53 3.98
N ILE A 136 -4.49 -22.29 5.04
CA ILE A 136 -4.74 -22.84 6.38
C ILE A 136 -6.05 -22.32 6.97
N ARG A 137 -6.36 -21.03 6.78
CA ARG A 137 -7.67 -20.48 7.19
C ARG A 137 -8.81 -21.21 6.51
N TYR A 138 -8.76 -21.38 5.19
CA TYR A 138 -9.80 -22.10 4.46
C TYR A 138 -9.91 -23.57 4.87
N TYR A 139 -8.79 -24.25 5.17
CA TYR A 139 -8.84 -25.59 5.75
C TYR A 139 -9.57 -25.62 7.10
N TYR A 140 -9.34 -24.64 7.96
CA TYR A 140 -10.04 -24.56 9.25
C TYR A 140 -11.55 -24.36 9.07
N LEU A 141 -11.96 -23.45 8.19
CA LEU A 141 -13.38 -23.25 7.84
C LEU A 141 -13.99 -24.51 7.22
N PHE A 142 -13.24 -25.25 6.41
CA PHE A 142 -13.69 -26.51 5.84
C PHE A 142 -13.95 -27.58 6.92
N VAL A 143 -13.09 -27.67 7.94
CA VAL A 143 -13.31 -28.58 9.08
C VAL A 143 -14.56 -28.17 9.87
N LEU A 144 -14.74 -26.88 10.18
CA LEU A 144 -15.94 -26.39 10.85
C LEU A 144 -17.22 -26.73 10.07
N LYS A 145 -17.21 -26.49 8.75
CA LYS A 145 -18.30 -26.87 7.87
C LYS A 145 -18.59 -28.37 7.93
N LYS A 146 -17.57 -29.22 7.87
CA LYS A 146 -17.73 -30.68 7.95
C LYS A 146 -18.33 -31.14 9.28
N LEU A 147 -17.89 -30.56 10.40
CA LEU A 147 -18.45 -30.87 11.71
C LEU A 147 -19.92 -30.41 11.81
N SER A 148 -20.24 -29.25 11.22
CA SER A 148 -21.61 -28.73 11.18
C SER A 148 -22.53 -29.55 10.28
N ASP A 149 -22.05 -29.97 9.10
CA ASP A 149 -22.79 -30.81 8.15
C ASP A 149 -23.15 -32.18 8.76
N GLN A 150 -22.36 -32.66 9.72
CA GLN A 150 -22.61 -33.88 10.48
C GLN A 150 -23.38 -33.66 11.79
N GLU A 151 -23.86 -32.44 12.04
CA GLU A 151 -24.57 -32.07 13.27
C GLU A 151 -23.76 -32.31 14.56
N ILE A 152 -22.43 -32.40 14.47
CA ILE A 152 -21.53 -32.58 15.63
C ILE A 152 -21.38 -31.25 16.38
N ILE A 153 -21.42 -30.14 15.66
CA ILE A 153 -21.41 -28.78 16.21
C ILE A 153 -22.54 -27.95 15.60
N ALA A 154 -23.01 -26.94 16.31
CA ALA A 154 -23.90 -25.93 15.77
C ALA A 154 -23.06 -24.71 15.35
N TRP A 155 -22.75 -24.60 14.05
CA TRP A 155 -21.93 -23.49 13.57
C TRP A 155 -22.65 -22.14 13.69
N GLU A 156 -21.95 -21.15 14.25
CA GLU A 156 -22.42 -19.77 14.41
C GLU A 156 -21.23 -18.80 14.30
N SER A 157 -21.34 -17.74 13.49
CA SER A 157 -20.23 -16.80 13.26
C SER A 157 -19.72 -16.14 14.56
N GLN A 158 -20.60 -15.90 15.54
CA GLN A 158 -20.24 -15.29 16.83
C GLN A 158 -19.50 -16.22 17.80
N LYS A 159 -19.47 -17.53 17.56
CA LYS A 159 -18.85 -18.50 18.49
C LYS A 159 -17.34 -18.44 18.43
N THR A 160 -16.70 -18.62 19.57
CA THR A 160 -15.25 -18.71 19.64
C THR A 160 -14.77 -20.13 19.34
N ASN A 161 -13.50 -20.27 18.97
CA ASN A 161 -12.84 -21.57 18.82
C ASN A 161 -12.97 -22.46 20.07
N MET A 162 -12.97 -21.86 21.26
CA MET A 162 -13.16 -22.58 22.52
C MET A 162 -14.59 -23.07 22.73
N ASP A 163 -15.58 -22.40 22.16
CA ASP A 163 -16.97 -22.82 22.24
C ASP A 163 -17.19 -24.08 21.39
N TYR A 164 -16.64 -24.11 20.18
CA TYR A 164 -16.63 -25.32 19.35
C TYR A 164 -15.95 -26.50 20.04
N ILE A 165 -14.80 -26.31 20.70
CA ILE A 165 -14.14 -27.37 21.47
C ILE A 165 -15.05 -27.93 22.60
N LYS A 166 -15.91 -27.10 23.20
CA LYS A 166 -16.81 -27.53 24.29
C LYS A 166 -17.98 -28.35 23.78
N GLU A 167 -18.48 -28.10 22.57
CA GLU A 167 -19.57 -28.85 21.95
C GLU A 167 -19.16 -30.29 21.62
N LEU A 168 -17.88 -30.52 21.34
CA LEU A 168 -17.34 -31.84 21.06
C LEU A 168 -17.38 -32.74 22.29
N SER A 169 -18.18 -33.81 22.16
CA SER A 169 -18.40 -34.83 23.20
C SER A 169 -17.39 -35.99 23.11
N ASP A 170 -16.94 -36.36 21.92
CA ASP A 170 -15.94 -37.40 21.71
C ASP A 170 -14.53 -36.89 22.07
N ASP A 171 -13.86 -37.54 23.01
CA ASP A 171 -12.55 -37.12 23.51
C ASP A 171 -11.44 -37.23 22.46
N SER A 172 -11.50 -38.20 21.55
CA SER A 172 -10.50 -38.36 20.48
C SER A 172 -10.61 -37.23 19.48
N LEU A 173 -11.82 -36.98 18.99
CA LEU A 173 -12.14 -35.93 18.04
C LEU A 173 -11.88 -34.54 18.64
N LYS A 174 -12.24 -34.34 19.91
CA LYS A 174 -11.94 -33.11 20.66
C LYS A 174 -10.45 -32.85 20.80
N ASN A 175 -9.65 -33.89 21.09
CA ASN A 175 -8.20 -33.73 21.21
C ASN A 175 -7.54 -33.40 19.88
N GLN A 176 -7.97 -34.02 18.77
CA GLN A 176 -7.51 -33.67 17.43
C GLN A 176 -7.94 -32.25 17.04
N PHE A 177 -9.19 -31.87 17.31
CA PHE A 177 -9.68 -30.52 17.03
C PHE A 177 -8.87 -29.46 17.78
N LYS A 178 -8.54 -29.68 19.07
CA LYS A 178 -7.66 -28.79 19.84
C LYS A 178 -6.27 -28.60 19.20
N VAL A 179 -5.72 -29.62 18.56
CA VAL A 179 -4.41 -29.52 17.89
C VAL A 179 -4.51 -28.56 16.70
N ILE A 180 -5.48 -28.78 15.81
CA ILE A 180 -5.65 -27.93 14.63
C ILE A 180 -6.09 -26.51 14.99
N THR A 181 -6.91 -26.33 16.03
CA THR A 181 -7.33 -25.02 16.52
C THR A 181 -6.14 -24.21 17.03
N ARG A 182 -5.24 -24.82 17.82
CA ARG A 182 -4.02 -24.12 18.27
C ARG A 182 -3.13 -23.71 17.11
N LEU A 183 -3.00 -24.58 16.10
CA LEU A 183 -2.22 -24.28 14.91
C LEU A 183 -2.83 -23.13 14.11
N TYR A 184 -4.15 -23.15 13.93
CA TYR A 184 -4.90 -22.07 13.32
C TYR A 184 -4.73 -20.76 14.09
N ASP A 185 -4.90 -20.76 15.41
CA ASP A 185 -4.78 -19.56 16.23
C ASP A 185 -3.37 -18.96 16.12
N PHE A 186 -2.35 -19.81 16.17
CA PHE A 186 -0.96 -19.39 16.05
C PHE A 186 -0.64 -18.80 14.67
N ILE A 187 -1.14 -19.40 13.60
CA ILE A 187 -0.84 -18.96 12.22
C ILE A 187 -1.68 -17.74 11.82
N TRP A 188 -2.97 -17.76 12.14
CA TRP A 188 -3.88 -16.72 11.74
C TRP A 188 -3.81 -15.51 12.66
N TYR A 189 -3.72 -15.67 13.99
CA TYR A 189 -3.66 -14.54 14.91
C TYR A 189 -2.23 -14.22 15.41
N GLY A 190 -1.28 -15.16 15.28
CA GLY A 190 0.05 -15.01 15.88
C GLY A 190 1.12 -14.26 15.06
N SER A 191 0.77 -13.67 13.91
CA SER A 191 1.74 -12.94 13.04
C SER A 191 2.97 -13.77 12.63
N PHE A 192 2.81 -15.09 12.50
CA PHE A 192 3.87 -15.99 12.05
C PHE A 192 3.85 -16.12 10.53
N GLU A 193 5.01 -15.94 9.90
CA GLU A 193 5.20 -16.29 8.50
C GLU A 193 5.12 -17.80 8.34
N VAL A 194 4.26 -18.25 7.43
CA VAL A 194 4.12 -19.68 7.09
C VAL A 194 4.82 -19.92 5.77
N ASP A 195 5.93 -20.66 5.83
CA ASP A 195 6.58 -21.18 4.64
C ASP A 195 5.93 -22.51 4.17
N GLU A 196 6.39 -23.01 3.02
CA GLU A 196 5.85 -24.23 2.44
C GLU A 196 6.04 -25.46 3.33
N ASN A 197 7.14 -25.55 4.08
CA ASN A 197 7.41 -26.69 4.97
C ASN A 197 6.49 -26.67 6.20
N SER A 198 6.31 -25.50 6.82
CA SER A 198 5.36 -25.29 7.90
C SER A 198 3.93 -25.56 7.44
N TYR A 199 3.58 -25.13 6.23
CA TYR A 199 2.29 -25.46 5.62
C TYR A 199 2.08 -26.97 5.46
N GLN A 200 3.05 -27.69 4.89
CA GLN A 200 2.92 -29.13 4.68
C GLN A 200 2.76 -29.91 6.00
N GLN A 201 3.38 -29.43 7.08
CA GLN A 201 3.16 -30.01 8.42
C GLN A 201 1.75 -29.73 8.91
N ALA A 202 1.28 -28.48 8.78
CA ALA A 202 -0.07 -28.10 9.16
C ALA A 202 -1.14 -28.89 8.39
N GLU A 203 -0.98 -28.98 7.07
CA GLU A 203 -1.91 -29.67 6.19
C GLU A 203 -2.13 -31.13 6.59
N LYS A 204 -1.09 -31.82 7.07
CA LYS A 204 -1.21 -33.20 7.55
C LYS A 204 -2.17 -33.32 8.73
N GLU A 205 -2.09 -32.40 9.69
CA GLU A 205 -2.98 -32.36 10.86
C GLU A 205 -4.43 -32.08 10.44
N PHE A 206 -4.64 -31.12 9.54
CA PHE A 206 -5.97 -30.82 8.99
C PHE A 206 -6.56 -32.01 8.22
N LYS A 207 -5.76 -32.66 7.36
CA LYS A 207 -6.18 -33.85 6.62
C LYS A 207 -6.51 -35.02 7.56
N SER A 208 -5.70 -35.23 8.60
CA SER A 208 -5.97 -36.24 9.62
C SER A 208 -7.31 -35.99 10.30
N MET A 209 -7.58 -34.75 10.72
CA MET A 209 -8.88 -34.39 11.31
C MET A 209 -10.04 -34.67 10.36
N THR A 210 -9.93 -34.27 9.09
CA THR A 210 -11.01 -34.51 8.11
C THR A 210 -11.28 -36.00 7.87
N ASN A 211 -10.27 -36.86 7.97
CA ASN A 211 -10.44 -38.31 7.84
C ASN A 211 -11.12 -38.92 9.07
N THR A 212 -10.81 -38.42 10.27
CA THR A 212 -11.47 -38.82 11.52
C THR A 212 -12.96 -38.49 11.49
N ILE A 213 -13.34 -37.35 10.91
CA ILE A 213 -14.74 -36.93 10.76
C ILE A 213 -15.50 -37.83 9.75
N GLN A 214 -14.81 -38.38 8.74
CA GLN A 214 -15.43 -39.24 7.71
C GLN A 214 -15.56 -40.72 8.11
N SER A 215 -14.92 -41.14 9.21
CA SER A 215 -14.94 -42.53 9.69
C SER A 215 -16.08 -42.75 10.67
#